data_AF-A0A519K148-F1
#
_entry.id   AF-A0A519K148-F1
#
_cell.length_a   1.000
_cell.length_b   1.000
_cell.length_c   1.000
_cell.angle_alpha   90.00
_cell.angle_beta   90.00
_cell.angle_gamma   90.00
#
_symmetry.space_group_name_H-M   'P 1'
#
loop_
_entity.id
_entity.type
_entity.pdbx_description
1 polymer ?
#
loop_
_entity_poly.entity_id
_entity_poly.type
_entity_poly.pdbx_seq_one_letter_code
_entity_poly.pdbx_strand_id
1 'polypeptide(L)'
;VILPERFKHKLLNDSKQLTEKCRDELRPFIEKKALCYSVTHIDHTVIDEINILNASILAMQQSVLKLNTVPHYLIVDGNRFKPMQDIPHTCIVEGDAKYMSIAAASILAKTWRDEYMCKIHEEFPMYNWKQNKGYATREHREAIKEYGITKYHRTSFRLLPDQLELDFDFEEDLSFDGVRLQIIK
;
A
#
# COMPACT_ATOMS: atom_id res chain seq x y z
N VAL A 1 -9.76 -4.89 14.16
CA VAL A 1 -11.21 -5.09 14.01
C VAL A 1 -11.65 -6.18 14.97
N ILE A 2 -12.73 -5.96 15.71
CA ILE A 2 -13.38 -6.95 16.58
C ILE A 2 -14.76 -7.21 15.99
N LEU A 3 -14.99 -8.46 15.59
CA LEU A 3 -16.25 -8.90 15.00
C LEU A 3 -17.10 -9.66 16.04
N PRO A 4 -18.43 -9.70 15.90
CA PRO A 4 -19.28 -10.58 16.69
C PRO A 4 -18.88 -12.06 16.55
N GLU A 5 -19.07 -12.86 17.60
CA GLU A 5 -18.67 -14.28 17.65
C GLU A 5 -19.24 -15.12 16.48
N ARG A 6 -20.47 -14.81 16.05
CA ARG A 6 -21.16 -15.50 14.96
C ARG A 6 -21.10 -14.75 13.64
N PHE A 7 -20.15 -13.82 13.49
CA PHE A 7 -19.98 -13.07 12.24
C PHE A 7 -19.65 -14.03 11.10
N LYS A 8 -20.43 -13.96 10.02
CA LYS A 8 -20.20 -14.71 8.79
C LYS A 8 -20.55 -13.84 7.60
N HIS A 9 -19.68 -13.83 6.61
CA HIS A 9 -19.94 -13.17 5.34
C HIS A 9 -19.30 -13.96 4.20
N LYS A 10 -20.09 -14.35 3.20
CA LYS A 10 -19.64 -15.27 2.13
C LYS A 10 -18.45 -14.72 1.34
N LEU A 11 -18.41 -13.41 1.12
CA LEU A 11 -17.39 -12.75 0.28
C LEU A 11 -16.12 -12.40 1.07
N LEU A 12 -16.12 -12.50 2.39
CA LEU A 12 -15.04 -11.96 3.22
C LEU A 12 -13.89 -12.96 3.44
N ASN A 13 -13.95 -14.16 2.84
CA ASN A 13 -12.94 -15.21 3.02
C ASN A 13 -11.81 -15.18 1.97
N ASP A 14 -11.86 -14.32 0.96
CA ASP A 14 -10.78 -14.20 -0.03
C ASP A 14 -10.64 -12.77 -0.55
N SER A 15 -10.02 -11.90 0.26
CA SER A 15 -9.82 -10.47 -0.06
C SER A 15 -8.95 -10.23 -1.30
N LYS A 16 -8.13 -11.20 -1.71
CA LYS A 16 -7.25 -11.09 -2.88
C LYS A 16 -7.99 -11.25 -4.20
N GLN A 17 -9.20 -11.84 -4.17
CA GLN A 17 -10.07 -11.99 -5.34
C GLN A 17 -11.18 -10.92 -5.43
N LEU A 18 -11.28 -10.02 -4.45
CA LEU A 18 -12.35 -9.01 -4.45
C LEU A 18 -12.02 -7.87 -5.42
N THR A 19 -13.02 -7.49 -6.22
CA THR A 19 -12.97 -6.28 -7.03
C THR A 19 -13.04 -5.03 -6.15
N GLU A 20 -12.59 -3.88 -6.66
CA GLU A 20 -12.71 -2.58 -5.96
C GLU A 20 -14.16 -2.32 -5.54
N LYS A 21 -15.10 -2.48 -6.47
CA LYS A 21 -16.54 -2.38 -6.19
C LYS A 21 -17.01 -3.26 -5.04
N CYS A 22 -16.55 -4.51 -4.99
CA CYS A 22 -16.94 -5.42 -3.91
C CYS A 22 -16.38 -4.97 -2.55
N ARG A 23 -15.13 -4.46 -2.52
CA ARG A 23 -14.55 -3.90 -1.29
C ARG A 23 -15.30 -2.66 -0.81
N ASP A 24 -15.71 -1.80 -1.72
CA ASP A 24 -16.47 -0.58 -1.41
C ASP A 24 -17.86 -0.90 -0.84
N GLU A 25 -18.51 -1.97 -1.29
CA GLU A 25 -19.75 -2.47 -0.70
C GLU A 25 -19.53 -3.15 0.67
N LEU A 26 -18.39 -3.82 0.86
CA LEU A 26 -18.06 -4.52 2.11
C LEU A 26 -17.65 -3.59 3.24
N ARG A 27 -16.94 -2.49 2.95
CA ARG A 27 -16.52 -1.51 3.97
C ARG A 27 -17.70 -1.05 4.85
N PRO A 28 -18.80 -0.46 4.35
CA PRO A 28 -19.89 0.01 5.20
C PRO A 28 -20.58 -1.14 5.94
N PHE A 29 -20.61 -2.34 5.35
CA PHE A 29 -21.13 -3.53 6.04
C PHE A 29 -20.27 -3.90 7.25
N ILE A 30 -18.95 -3.95 7.09
CA ILE A 30 -18.00 -4.24 8.17
C ILE A 30 -18.09 -3.15 9.25
N GLU A 31 -18.06 -1.87 8.86
CA GLU A 31 -18.12 -0.74 9.78
C GLU A 31 -19.41 -0.75 10.62
N LYS A 32 -20.54 -1.16 10.03
CA LYS A 32 -21.83 -1.27 10.71
C LYS A 32 -21.93 -2.50 11.63
N LYS A 33 -21.26 -3.61 11.30
CA LYS A 33 -21.44 -4.91 11.96
C LYS A 33 -20.31 -5.28 12.92
N ALA A 34 -19.14 -4.66 12.80
CA ALA A 34 -18.06 -4.83 13.75
C ALA A 34 -18.48 -4.29 15.12
N LEU A 35 -18.07 -4.99 16.19
CA LEU A 35 -18.25 -4.50 17.55
C LEU A 35 -17.36 -3.30 17.81
N CYS A 36 -16.14 -3.33 17.27
CA CYS A 36 -15.19 -2.23 17.34
C CYS A 36 -14.20 -2.32 16.19
N TYR A 37 -13.81 -1.19 15.61
CA TYR A 37 -12.73 -1.11 14.64
C TYR A 37 -12.09 0.27 14.70
N SER A 38 -10.91 0.36 14.12
CA SER A 38 -10.15 1.58 13.97
C SER A 38 -9.23 1.42 12.76
N VAL A 39 -8.93 2.54 12.11
CA VAL A 39 -7.98 2.60 11.00
C VAL A 39 -6.99 3.73 11.30
N THR A 40 -5.71 3.48 11.05
CA THR A 40 -4.66 4.48 11.24
C THR A 40 -3.87 4.67 9.96
N HIS A 41 -3.74 5.92 9.56
CA HIS A 41 -2.80 6.35 8.53
C HIS A 41 -1.47 6.73 9.18
N ILE A 42 -0.36 6.32 8.57
CA ILE A 42 0.99 6.77 8.93
C ILE A 42 1.54 7.51 7.73
N ASP A 43 1.95 8.76 7.96
CA ASP A 43 2.48 9.64 6.92
C ASP A 43 3.79 9.13 6.34
N HIS A 44 4.03 9.51 5.08
CA HIS A 44 5.23 9.15 4.35
C HIS A 44 6.52 9.64 5.06
N THR A 45 6.49 10.79 5.75
CA THR A 45 7.62 11.29 6.54
C THR A 45 8.04 10.30 7.63
N VAL A 46 7.06 9.79 8.39
CA VAL A 46 7.32 8.78 9.41
C VAL A 46 7.82 7.48 8.77
N ILE A 47 7.25 7.07 7.63
CA ILE A 47 7.72 5.88 6.89
C ILE A 47 9.19 6.03 6.48
N ASP A 48 9.59 7.22 6.03
CA ASP A 48 10.96 7.51 5.64
C ASP A 48 11.92 7.48 6.83
N GLU A 49 11.46 7.87 8.03
CA GLU A 49 12.25 7.83 9.27
C GLU A 49 12.44 6.42 9.83
N ILE A 50 11.35 5.64 9.91
CA ILE A 50 11.37 4.35 10.64
C ILE A 50 11.34 3.12 9.73
N ASN A 51 11.33 3.29 8.41
CA ASN A 51 11.09 2.28 7.38
C ASN A 51 9.66 1.69 7.35
N ILE A 52 9.32 1.10 6.21
CA ILE A 52 7.96 0.59 5.93
C ILE A 52 7.52 -0.54 6.88
N LEU A 53 8.43 -1.43 7.30
CA LEU A 53 8.08 -2.52 8.19
C LEU A 53 7.67 -1.99 9.56
N ASN A 54 8.47 -1.09 10.15
CA ASN A 54 8.14 -0.53 11.45
C ASN A 54 6.94 0.40 11.36
N ALA A 55 6.77 1.15 10.27
CA ALA A 55 5.58 1.96 10.05
C ALA A 55 4.29 1.14 9.96
N SER A 56 4.33 -0.03 9.31
CA SER A 56 3.20 -0.97 9.31
C SER A 56 2.88 -1.47 10.72
N ILE A 57 3.88 -1.84 11.51
CA ILE A 57 3.69 -2.28 12.91
C ILE A 57 3.15 -1.12 13.77
N LEU A 58 3.67 0.10 13.59
CA LEU A 58 3.20 1.30 14.28
C LEU A 58 1.73 1.59 13.96
N ALA A 59 1.34 1.49 12.68
CA ALA A 59 -0.05 1.67 12.26
C ALA A 59 -0.98 0.65 12.95
N MET A 60 -0.56 -0.61 13.04
CA MET A 60 -1.32 -1.66 13.73
C MET A 60 -1.46 -1.35 15.22
N GLN A 61 -0.37 -0.98 15.89
CA GLN A 61 -0.36 -0.64 17.32
C GLN A 61 -1.25 0.59 17.59
N GLN A 62 -1.09 1.68 16.85
CA GLN A 62 -1.93 2.86 16.98
C GLN A 62 -3.41 2.57 16.70
N SER A 63 -3.72 1.65 15.79
CA SER A 63 -5.09 1.21 15.56
C SER A 63 -5.64 0.50 16.80
N VAL A 64 -4.89 -0.41 17.41
CA VAL A 64 -5.31 -1.07 18.66
C VAL A 64 -5.56 -0.06 19.79
N LEU A 65 -4.70 0.96 19.95
CA LEU A 65 -4.89 2.01 20.98
C LEU A 65 -6.17 2.84 20.77
N LYS A 66 -6.63 2.98 19.53
CA LYS A 66 -7.85 3.74 19.18
C LYS A 66 -9.12 2.90 19.29
N LEU A 67 -9.04 1.62 19.64
CA LEU A 67 -10.22 0.80 19.86
C LEU A 67 -10.89 1.22 21.16
N ASN A 68 -12.22 1.40 21.11
CA ASN A 68 -13.03 1.64 22.31
C ASN A 68 -13.19 0.39 23.19
N THR A 69 -12.68 -0.76 22.74
CA THR A 69 -12.70 -2.03 23.47
C THR A 69 -11.31 -2.63 23.43
N VAL A 70 -10.76 -2.94 24.61
CA VAL A 70 -9.46 -3.58 24.72
C VAL A 70 -9.60 -5.06 24.30
N PRO A 71 -8.86 -5.51 23.26
CA PRO A 71 -8.92 -6.90 22.84
C PRO A 71 -8.16 -7.81 23.83
N HIS A 72 -8.70 -9.01 24.09
CA HIS A 72 -8.02 -10.02 24.90
C HIS A 72 -6.90 -10.74 24.16
N TYR A 73 -6.92 -10.72 22.81
CA TYR A 73 -5.95 -11.40 21.97
C TYR A 73 -5.87 -10.72 20.60
N LEU A 74 -4.67 -10.62 20.04
CA LEU A 74 -4.44 -10.08 18.70
C LEU A 74 -4.06 -11.19 17.71
N ILE A 75 -4.75 -11.22 16.58
CA ILE A 75 -4.31 -11.98 15.40
C ILE A 75 -3.88 -10.99 14.32
N VAL A 76 -2.66 -11.16 13.82
CA VAL A 76 -2.01 -10.21 12.91
C VAL A 76 -1.61 -10.95 11.63
N ASP A 77 -1.94 -10.38 10.47
CA ASP A 77 -1.50 -10.95 9.18
C ASP A 77 0.01 -10.80 8.99
N GLY A 78 0.65 -11.87 8.52
CA GLY A 78 2.08 -11.92 8.25
C GLY A 78 2.87 -12.66 9.32
N ASN A 79 4.16 -12.34 9.43
CA ASN A 79 5.13 -13.07 10.26
C ASN A 79 5.88 -12.18 11.27
N ARG A 80 5.54 -10.89 11.36
CA ARG A 80 6.20 -9.92 12.25
C ARG A 80 5.18 -9.03 12.91
N PHE A 81 5.27 -8.95 14.23
CA PHE A 81 4.56 -7.97 15.05
C PHE A 81 5.44 -7.67 16.27
N LYS A 82 5.38 -6.44 16.78
CA LYS A 82 6.05 -6.10 18.03
C LYS A 82 5.03 -6.22 19.17
N PRO A 83 5.37 -6.91 20.27
CA PRO A 83 4.52 -6.98 21.44
C PRO A 83 3.99 -5.60 21.83
N MET A 84 2.75 -5.57 22.27
CA MET A 84 2.05 -4.34 22.60
C MET A 84 1.40 -4.50 23.96
N GLN A 85 1.95 -3.80 24.96
CA GLN A 85 1.52 -3.92 26.35
C GLN A 85 1.49 -5.41 26.77
N ASP A 86 0.47 -5.81 27.53
CA ASP A 86 0.27 -7.17 28.01
C ASP A 86 -0.73 -7.98 27.15
N ILE A 87 -1.03 -7.54 25.93
CA ILE A 87 -1.99 -8.23 25.06
C ILE A 87 -1.27 -9.34 24.28
N PRO A 88 -1.64 -10.62 24.50
CA PRO A 88 -1.05 -11.72 23.75
C PRO A 88 -1.41 -11.64 22.26
N HIS A 89 -0.50 -12.11 21.41
CA HIS A 89 -0.69 -12.03 19.96
C HIS A 89 -0.14 -13.24 19.21
N THR A 90 -0.64 -13.45 18.00
CA THR A 90 -0.08 -14.40 17.03
C THR A 90 -0.03 -13.78 15.65
N CYS A 91 1.11 -13.97 14.98
CA CYS A 91 1.27 -13.67 13.56
C CYS A 91 0.85 -14.87 12.72
N ILE A 92 0.01 -14.63 11.72
CA ILE A 92 -0.60 -15.66 10.88
C ILE A 92 -0.29 -15.30 9.44
N VAL A 93 0.54 -16.10 8.78
CA VAL A 93 0.83 -15.93 7.35
C VAL A 93 -0.43 -16.24 6.55
N GLU A 94 -0.82 -15.30 5.68
CA GLU A 94 -2.08 -15.35 4.91
C GLU A 94 -3.29 -15.48 5.84
N GLY A 95 -3.26 -14.68 6.90
CA GLY A 95 -4.32 -14.66 7.91
C GLY A 95 -5.63 -14.15 7.34
N ASP A 96 -5.59 -13.32 6.30
CA ASP A 96 -6.76 -12.80 5.59
C ASP A 96 -7.59 -13.91 4.93
N ALA A 97 -6.95 -14.96 4.42
CA ALA A 97 -7.65 -16.14 3.88
C ALA A 97 -8.21 -17.09 4.96
N LYS A 98 -7.76 -16.95 6.22
CA LYS A 98 -8.05 -17.90 7.31
C LYS A 98 -8.99 -17.33 8.36
N TYR A 99 -8.95 -16.02 8.62
CA TYR A 99 -9.66 -15.38 9.71
C TYR A 99 -10.43 -14.15 9.22
N MET A 100 -11.75 -14.16 9.44
CA MET A 100 -12.63 -13.04 9.04
C MET A 100 -12.22 -11.71 9.69
N SER A 101 -11.74 -11.70 10.93
CA SER A 101 -11.29 -10.45 11.57
C SER A 101 -10.08 -9.84 10.86
N ILE A 102 -9.18 -10.69 10.33
CA ILE A 102 -8.02 -10.24 9.55
C ILE A 102 -8.50 -9.76 8.18
N ALA A 103 -9.33 -10.53 7.48
CA ALA A 103 -9.86 -10.13 6.18
C ALA A 103 -10.64 -8.81 6.24
N ALA A 104 -11.48 -8.63 7.27
CA ALA A 104 -12.20 -7.39 7.51
C ALA A 104 -11.24 -6.22 7.75
N ALA A 105 -10.18 -6.41 8.54
CA ALA A 105 -9.16 -5.39 8.74
C ALA A 105 -8.43 -5.03 7.43
N SER A 106 -8.10 -6.02 6.59
CA SER A 106 -7.47 -5.82 5.28
C SER A 106 -8.36 -5.03 4.32
N ILE A 107 -9.67 -5.31 4.30
CA ILE A 107 -10.65 -4.55 3.49
C ILE A 107 -10.71 -3.09 3.95
N LEU A 108 -10.84 -2.84 5.25
CA LEU A 108 -10.85 -1.48 5.79
C LEU A 108 -9.54 -0.75 5.45
N ALA A 109 -8.39 -1.36 5.71
CA ALA A 109 -7.10 -0.75 5.39
C ALA A 109 -6.96 -0.40 3.91
N LYS A 110 -7.37 -1.31 3.01
CA LYS A 110 -7.28 -1.11 1.56
C LYS A 110 -8.21 -0.01 1.06
N THR A 111 -9.47 -0.04 1.46
CA THR A 111 -10.48 0.93 1.04
C THR A 111 -10.16 2.34 1.52
N TRP A 112 -9.75 2.50 2.79
CA TRP A 112 -9.28 3.79 3.31
C TRP A 112 -8.02 4.29 2.60
N ARG A 113 -7.08 3.38 2.27
CA ARG A 113 -5.87 3.74 1.52
C ARG A 113 -6.18 4.21 0.10
N ASP A 114 -7.09 3.55 -0.58
CA ASP A 114 -7.50 3.86 -1.95
C ASP A 114 -8.28 5.17 -2.02
N GLU A 115 -9.19 5.42 -1.06
CA GLU A 115 -9.87 6.70 -0.89
C GLU A 115 -8.87 7.85 -0.71
N TYR A 116 -7.85 7.65 0.15
CA TYR A 116 -6.79 8.65 0.32
C TYR A 116 -6.01 8.91 -0.98
N MET A 117 -5.71 7.88 -1.79
CA MET A 117 -5.05 8.08 -3.09
C MET A 117 -5.91 8.86 -4.08
N CYS A 118 -7.21 8.60 -4.11
CA CYS A 118 -8.14 9.37 -4.95
C CYS A 118 -8.18 10.83 -4.50
N LYS A 119 -8.18 11.10 -3.19
CA LYS A 119 -8.14 12.46 -2.67
C LYS A 119 -6.88 13.22 -3.07
N ILE A 120 -5.70 12.64 -2.89
CA ILE A 120 -4.45 13.34 -3.27
C ILE A 120 -4.27 13.43 -4.79
N HIS A 121 -4.92 12.57 -5.57
CA HIS A 121 -4.97 12.69 -7.03
C HIS A 121 -5.66 13.98 -7.48
N GLU A 122 -6.65 14.49 -6.74
CA GLU A 122 -7.30 15.77 -7.06
C GLU A 122 -6.31 16.95 -6.96
N GLU A 123 -5.36 16.88 -6.03
CA GLU A 123 -4.30 17.90 -5.86
C GLU A 123 -3.19 17.74 -6.90
N PHE A 124 -2.83 16.50 -7.26
CA PHE A 124 -1.77 16.21 -8.23
C PHE A 124 -2.24 15.22 -9.32
N PRO A 125 -3.10 15.67 -10.25
CA PRO A 125 -3.75 14.78 -11.22
C PRO A 125 -2.76 14.15 -12.21
N MET A 126 -1.64 14.81 -12.50
CA MET A 126 -0.61 14.36 -13.43
C MET A 126 0.05 13.03 -13.04
N TYR A 127 0.01 12.63 -11.77
CA TYR A 127 0.59 11.34 -11.32
C TYR A 127 -0.40 10.17 -11.40
N ASN A 128 -1.64 10.39 -11.83
CA ASN A 128 -2.70 9.38 -11.97
C ASN A 128 -2.87 8.42 -10.77
N TRP A 129 -2.72 8.93 -9.55
CA TRP A 129 -2.82 8.14 -8.32
C TRP A 129 -4.17 7.47 -8.10
N LYS A 130 -5.26 7.95 -8.72
CA LYS A 130 -6.54 7.24 -8.75
C LYS A 130 -6.43 5.83 -9.32
N GLN A 131 -5.51 5.60 -10.26
CA GLN A 131 -5.30 4.31 -10.94
C GLN A 131 -4.15 3.54 -10.32
N ASN A 132 -2.96 4.14 -10.26
CA ASN A 132 -1.76 3.42 -9.81
C ASN A 132 -1.63 3.34 -8.29
N LYS A 133 -2.47 4.03 -7.52
CA LYS A 133 -2.48 4.06 -6.04
C LYS A 133 -1.10 4.34 -5.40
N GLY A 134 -0.20 5.01 -6.11
CA GLY A 134 1.16 5.32 -5.67
C GLY A 134 2.18 4.21 -5.86
N TYR A 135 1.81 3.09 -6.50
CA TYR A 135 2.76 2.05 -6.89
C TYR A 135 3.69 2.57 -8.00
N ALA A 136 4.89 2.01 -8.08
CA ALA A 136 5.92 2.41 -9.05
C ALA A 136 5.63 1.86 -10.47
N THR A 137 4.45 2.16 -11.00
CA THR A 137 4.06 1.84 -12.38
C THR A 137 4.87 2.68 -13.37
N ARG A 138 4.90 2.26 -14.63
CA ARG A 138 5.57 3.02 -15.69
C ARG A 138 5.05 4.46 -15.76
N GLU A 139 3.73 4.63 -15.80
CA GLU A 139 3.05 5.92 -15.80
C GLU A 139 3.46 6.81 -14.60
N HIS A 140 3.51 6.23 -13.39
CA HIS A 140 3.89 7.01 -12.21
C HIS A 140 5.35 7.47 -12.28
N ARG A 141 6.26 6.62 -12.79
CA ARG A 141 7.67 6.99 -12.98
C ARG A 141 7.86 8.04 -14.07
N GLU A 142 7.11 7.94 -15.16
CA GLU A 142 7.10 8.96 -16.23
C GLU A 142 6.65 10.31 -15.67
N ALA A 143 5.57 10.34 -14.87
CA ALA A 143 5.13 11.55 -14.20
C ALA A 143 6.17 12.11 -13.21
N ILE A 144 6.88 11.26 -12.47
CA ILE A 144 7.98 11.71 -11.60
C ILE A 144 9.14 12.31 -12.40
N LYS A 145 9.48 11.75 -13.57
CA LYS A 145 10.51 12.31 -14.47
C LYS A 145 10.11 13.67 -15.02
N GLU A 146 8.85 13.84 -15.39
CA GLU A 146 8.33 15.06 -16.02
C GLU A 146 8.05 16.17 -15.02
N TYR A 147 7.41 15.85 -13.89
CA TYR A 147 6.90 16.84 -12.92
C TYR A 147 7.69 16.89 -11.60
N GLY A 148 8.66 15.99 -11.42
CA GLY A 148 9.43 15.86 -10.17
C GLY A 148 8.66 15.10 -9.07
N ILE A 149 9.19 15.12 -7.85
CA ILE A 149 8.53 14.51 -6.68
C ILE A 149 7.61 15.52 -6.00
N THR A 150 6.63 15.02 -5.24
CA THR A 150 5.68 15.83 -4.47
C THR A 150 5.90 15.63 -2.97
N LYS A 151 5.21 16.46 -2.17
CA LYS A 151 5.15 16.30 -0.71
C LYS A 151 4.64 14.94 -0.25
N TYR A 152 3.97 14.14 -1.08
CA TYR A 152 3.44 12.82 -0.68
C TYR A 152 4.36 11.63 -1.02
N HIS A 153 5.45 11.87 -1.74
CA HIS A 153 6.40 10.81 -2.09
C HIS A 153 7.26 10.41 -0.89
N ARG A 154 7.56 9.12 -0.80
CA ARG A 154 8.47 8.56 0.21
C ARG A 154 9.89 8.67 -0.31
N THR A 155 10.69 9.57 0.24
CA THR A 155 12.04 9.86 -0.27
C THR A 155 13.05 8.77 0.09
N SER A 156 12.75 7.91 1.06
CA SER A 156 13.57 6.74 1.39
C SER A 156 13.43 5.60 0.38
N PHE A 157 12.39 5.63 -0.46
CA PHE A 157 12.16 4.64 -1.50
C PHE A 157 12.89 5.01 -2.79
N ARG A 158 13.26 4.00 -3.57
CA ARG A 158 13.76 4.19 -4.92
C ARG A 158 12.60 4.60 -5.85
N LEU A 159 12.54 5.89 -6.19
CA LEU A 159 11.45 6.46 -7.01
C LEU A 159 11.67 6.26 -8.52
N LEU A 160 12.91 6.41 -8.96
CA LEU A 160 13.34 6.16 -10.34
C LEU A 160 14.37 5.03 -10.34
N PRO A 161 14.45 4.20 -11.40
CA PRO A 161 15.55 3.28 -11.57
C PRO A 161 16.88 4.05 -11.62
N ASP A 162 17.95 3.41 -11.16
CA ASP A 162 19.30 3.97 -11.31
C ASP A 162 19.56 4.19 -12.81
N GLN A 163 20.05 5.35 -13.21
CA GLN A 163 20.48 5.61 -14.58
C GLN A 163 21.71 4.73 -14.86
N LEU A 164 21.51 3.59 -15.51
CA LEU A 164 22.59 2.63 -15.83
C LEU A 164 23.15 2.80 -17.24
N GLU A 165 22.47 3.58 -18.09
CA GLU A 165 22.84 3.78 -19.49
C GLU A 165 22.88 5.28 -19.82
N LEU A 166 23.94 5.68 -20.54
CA LEU A 166 24.11 6.99 -21.14
C LEU A 166 23.74 6.85 -22.61
N ASP A 167 22.58 7.38 -22.98
CA ASP A 167 22.22 7.54 -24.39
C ASP A 167 23.04 8.71 -24.94
N PHE A 168 24.05 8.40 -25.75
CA PHE A 168 24.72 9.39 -26.55
C PHE A 168 23.92 9.57 -27.84
N ASP A 169 23.22 10.69 -27.95
CA ASP A 169 22.70 11.15 -29.24
C ASP A 169 23.90 11.58 -30.09
N PHE A 170 24.44 10.65 -30.87
CA PHE A 170 25.36 11.00 -31.94
C PHE A 170 24.53 11.65 -33.05
N GLU A 171 24.62 12.99 -33.17
CA GLU A 171 24.27 13.67 -34.42
C GLU A 171 25.20 13.09 -35.51
N GLU A 172 24.63 12.22 -36.35
CA GLU A 172 25.29 11.70 -37.54
C GLU A 172 25.47 12.85 -38.55
N ASP A 173 26.56 13.61 -38.42
CA ASP A 173 27.13 14.37 -39.52
C ASP A 173 27.72 13.35 -40.52
N LEU A 174 26.83 12.74 -41.32
CA LEU A 174 27.17 11.79 -42.38
C LEU A 174 27.80 12.52 -43.58
N SER A 175 29.10 12.70 -43.50
CA SER A 175 29.95 12.45 -44.67
C SER A 175 31.30 11.95 -44.20
N PHE A 176 31.55 10.64 -44.27
CA PHE A 176 32.83 10.09 -44.72
C PHE A 176 32.72 8.58 -44.94
N ASP A 177 33.34 8.14 -46.04
CA ASP A 177 33.24 6.83 -46.65
C ASP A 177 33.63 5.66 -45.73
N GLY A 178 32.73 4.67 -45.65
CA GLY A 178 33.10 3.26 -45.68
C GLY A 178 33.75 2.67 -44.44
N VAL A 179 33.02 2.54 -43.32
CA VAL A 179 33.25 1.44 -42.36
C VAL A 179 31.91 0.93 -41.82
N ARG A 180 31.66 -0.37 -42.00
CA ARG A 180 30.46 -1.07 -41.53
C ARG A 180 30.68 -1.51 -40.08
N LEU A 181 30.03 -0.86 -39.12
CA LEU A 181 30.00 -1.34 -37.72
C LEU A 181 28.89 -2.38 -37.56
N GLN A 182 29.27 -3.58 -37.15
CA GLN A 182 28.39 -4.69 -36.86
C GLN A 182 28.17 -4.76 -35.35
N ILE A 183 27.01 -4.33 -34.86
CA ILE A 183 26.63 -4.48 -33.45
C ILE A 183 26.13 -5.91 -33.25
N ILE A 184 26.84 -6.68 -32.42
CA ILE A 184 26.41 -7.99 -31.92
C ILE A 184 25.61 -7.73 -30.63
N LYS A 185 24.44 -8.38 -30.53
CA LYS A 185 23.45 -8.26 -29.45
C LYS A 185 24.00 -8.44 -28.04
#